data_AF-A0AAN5Z8V1-F1
#
_entry.id   AF-A0AAN5Z8V1-F1
#
_cell.length_a   1.000
_cell.length_b   1.000
_cell.length_c   1.000
_cell.angle_alpha   90.00
_cell.angle_beta   90.00
_cell.angle_gamma   90.00
#
_symmetry.space_group_name_H-M   'P 1'
#
loop_
_entity.id
_entity.type
_entity.pdbx_description
1 polymer ?
#
loop_
_entity_poly.entity_id
_entity_poly.type
_entity_poly.pdbx_seq_one_letter_code
_entity_poly.pdbx_strand_id
1 'polypeptide(L)'
;MNGEIKHSGLFLPLDPSRTALIGGMVSTNCSGTNAMRYGTMKDYVINLTVVLADGSGIKTRRRPRKTSASYNLTGLFVGSEGTLGIVTEATLKLAIIPEKLSVATAPFSTVKEVADVAFKLMRQGVPLAIGTYG
;
A
#
# COMPACT_ATOMS: atom_id res chain seq x y z
N MET A 1 -5.10 10.06 10.16
CA MET A 1 -5.28 9.95 8.69
C MET A 1 -6.64 9.37 8.27
N ASN A 2 -6.88 8.05 8.22
CA ASN A 2 -8.16 7.51 7.68
C ASN A 2 -9.41 8.03 8.42
N GLY A 3 -9.32 8.28 9.73
CA GLY A 3 -10.39 8.94 10.49
C GLY A 3 -10.66 10.38 10.05
N GLU A 4 -9.62 11.14 9.69
CA GLU A 4 -9.74 12.53 9.24
C GLU A 4 -10.34 12.62 7.83
N ILE A 5 -9.94 11.74 6.90
CA ILE A 5 -10.41 11.77 5.50
C ILE A 5 -11.74 11.03 5.27
N LYS A 6 -12.34 10.43 6.31
CA LYS A 6 -13.56 9.62 6.20
C LYS A 6 -14.72 10.36 5.55
N HIS A 7 -14.84 11.66 5.78
CA HIS A 7 -15.89 12.51 5.21
C HIS A 7 -15.78 12.71 3.69
N SER A 8 -14.61 12.44 3.09
CA SER A 8 -14.39 12.59 1.65
C SER A 8 -14.92 11.42 0.81
N GLY A 9 -15.37 10.33 1.45
CA GLY A 9 -15.72 9.07 0.76
C GLY A 9 -14.50 8.29 0.23
N LEU A 10 -13.29 8.75 0.56
CA LEU A 10 -12.03 8.14 0.17
C LEU A 10 -11.29 7.57 1.38
N PHE A 11 -10.47 6.55 1.16
CA PHE A 11 -9.62 5.95 2.19
C PHE A 11 -8.29 5.45 1.62
N LEU A 12 -7.27 5.33 2.47
CA LEU A 12 -6.04 4.62 2.15
C LEU A 12 -6.24 3.14 2.54
N PRO A 13 -6.26 2.19 1.58
CA PRO A 13 -6.61 0.79 1.84
C PRO A 13 -5.47 -0.06 2.39
N LEU A 14 -4.42 0.58 2.88
CA LEU A 14 -3.35 -0.09 3.62
C LEU A 14 -3.81 -0.27 5.05
N ASP A 15 -3.59 -1.47 5.58
CA ASP A 15 -3.98 -1.86 6.93
C ASP A 15 -2.73 -2.09 7.78
N PRO A 16 -2.03 -1.03 8.22
CA PRO A 16 -0.85 -1.17 9.04
C PRO A 16 -1.21 -1.36 10.52
N SER A 17 -0.21 -1.67 11.34
CA SER A 17 -0.37 -1.65 12.80
C SER A 17 -0.83 -0.27 13.29
N ARG A 18 -1.56 -0.25 14.42
CA ARG A 18 -2.24 0.95 14.95
C ARG A 18 -1.29 2.12 15.28
N THR A 19 0.00 1.86 15.40
CA THR A 19 1.07 2.82 15.69
C THR A 19 1.90 3.22 14.47
N ALA A 20 1.64 2.65 13.30
CA ALA A 20 2.43 2.91 12.10
C ALA A 20 2.16 4.30 11.53
N LEU A 21 3.24 4.98 11.17
CA LEU A 21 3.21 6.28 10.50
C LEU A 21 3.41 6.13 8.99
N ILE A 22 2.94 7.12 8.22
CA ILE A 22 3.06 7.12 6.74
C ILE A 22 4.52 7.03 6.29
N GLY A 23 5.44 7.76 6.93
CA GLY A 23 6.87 7.66 6.63
C GLY A 23 7.39 6.23 6.82
N GLY A 24 7.04 5.58 7.93
CA GLY A 24 7.40 4.18 8.19
C GLY A 24 6.80 3.21 7.17
N MET A 25 5.52 3.38 6.82
CA MET A 25 4.86 2.55 5.80
C MET A 25 5.50 2.70 4.41
N VAL A 26 5.91 3.92 4.04
CA VAL A 26 6.67 4.18 2.80
C VAL A 26 8.01 3.48 2.88
N SER A 27 8.76 3.67 3.96
CA SER A 27 10.09 3.10 4.13
C SER A 27 10.12 1.58 4.13
N THR A 28 9.08 0.90 4.59
CA THR A 28 9.03 -0.58 4.63
C THR A 28 8.23 -1.22 3.49
N ASN A 29 7.69 -0.41 2.57
CA ASN A 29 6.72 -0.85 1.56
C ASN A 29 5.59 -1.69 2.18
N CYS A 30 4.84 -1.10 3.11
CA CYS A 30 3.80 -1.80 3.87
C CYS A 30 2.82 -2.56 2.97
N SER A 31 2.53 -3.79 3.37
CA SER A 31 1.51 -4.66 2.80
C SER A 31 0.65 -5.22 3.94
N GLY A 32 -0.64 -5.38 3.68
CA GLY A 32 -1.60 -5.96 4.63
C GLY A 32 -2.51 -6.98 3.93
N THR A 33 -3.49 -7.52 4.65
CA THR A 33 -4.53 -8.43 4.13
C THR A 33 -5.26 -7.86 2.90
N ASN A 34 -5.38 -6.54 2.85
CA ASN A 34 -5.96 -5.80 1.73
C ASN A 34 -5.05 -5.69 0.49
N ALA A 35 -3.76 -6.04 0.59
CA ALA A 35 -2.81 -5.88 -0.50
C ALA A 35 -3.15 -6.71 -1.74
N MET A 36 -3.84 -7.85 -1.57
CA MET A 36 -4.28 -8.67 -2.71
C MET A 36 -5.30 -7.92 -3.59
N ARG A 37 -6.17 -7.12 -2.97
CA ARG A 37 -7.21 -6.36 -3.69
C ARG A 37 -6.74 -4.97 -4.11
N TYR A 38 -5.93 -4.32 -3.28
CA TYR A 38 -5.63 -2.90 -3.40
C TYR A 38 -4.17 -2.62 -3.79
N GLY A 39 -3.26 -3.56 -3.57
CA GLY A 39 -1.82 -3.38 -3.77
C GLY A 39 -1.07 -2.97 -2.50
N THR A 40 0.21 -2.69 -2.66
CA THR A 40 1.14 -2.33 -1.59
C THR A 40 1.37 -0.83 -1.49
N MET A 41 2.08 -0.36 -0.46
CA MET A 41 2.36 1.07 -0.30
C MET A 41 2.99 1.71 -1.55
N LYS A 42 3.89 1.01 -2.24
CA LYS A 42 4.48 1.44 -3.51
C LYS A 42 3.44 1.82 -4.57
N ASP A 43 2.34 1.08 -4.64
CA ASP A 43 1.28 1.36 -5.61
C ASP A 43 0.55 2.64 -5.26
N TYR A 44 0.48 2.99 -3.97
CA TYR A 44 -0.23 4.16 -3.46
C TYR A 44 0.59 5.45 -3.43
N VAL A 45 1.91 5.37 -3.47
CA VAL A 45 2.79 6.54 -3.44
C VAL A 45 2.91 7.17 -4.83
N ILE A 46 2.48 8.44 -4.95
CA ILE A 46 2.61 9.23 -6.18
C ILE A 46 3.94 9.99 -6.20
N ASN A 47 4.31 10.59 -5.06
CA ASN A 47 5.47 11.46 -4.91
C ASN A 47 5.95 11.48 -3.46
N LEU A 48 7.25 11.63 -3.24
CA LEU A 48 7.87 11.77 -1.94
C LEU A 48 8.75 13.03 -1.91
N THR A 49 8.73 13.73 -0.80
CA THR A 49 9.76 14.70 -0.42
C THR A 49 10.68 14.00 0.59
N VAL A 50 11.98 13.93 0.29
CA VAL A 50 12.98 13.22 1.10
C VAL A 50 14.14 14.16 1.40
N VAL A 51 14.61 14.17 2.65
CA VAL A 51 15.83 14.86 3.07
C VAL A 51 16.98 13.84 3.09
N LEU A 52 18.04 14.14 2.34
CA LEU A 52 19.24 13.32 2.25
C LEU A 52 20.22 13.62 3.41
N ALA A 53 21.26 12.79 3.55
CA ALA A 53 22.25 12.92 4.62
C ALA A 53 23.05 14.24 4.59
N ASP A 54 23.16 14.88 3.43
CA ASP A 54 23.77 16.20 3.26
C ASP A 54 22.82 17.37 3.63
N GLY A 55 21.60 17.06 4.09
CA GLY A 55 20.57 18.03 4.43
C GLY A 55 19.80 18.56 3.22
N SER A 56 20.12 18.14 1.99
CA SER A 56 19.39 18.56 0.79
C SER A 56 18.03 17.87 0.70
N GLY A 57 17.01 18.65 0.30
CA GLY A 57 15.66 18.15 0.09
C GLY A 57 15.41 17.83 -1.38
N ILE A 58 15.04 16.58 -1.68
CA ILE A 58 14.67 16.14 -3.02
C ILE A 58 13.18 15.80 -3.12
N LYS A 59 12.58 16.06 -4.29
CA LYS A 59 11.22 15.59 -4.63
C LYS A 59 11.31 14.55 -5.73
N THR A 60 10.80 13.34 -5.46
CA THR A 60 10.99 12.19 -6.35
C THR A 60 10.24 12.31 -7.67
N ARG A 61 9.14 13.07 -7.70
CA ARG A 61 8.37 13.37 -8.90
C ARG A 61 8.09 14.87 -9.03
N ARG A 62 8.38 15.42 -10.21
CA ARG A 62 7.95 16.78 -10.62
C ARG A 62 6.72 16.67 -11.52
N ARG A 63 6.07 17.82 -11.78
CA ARG A 63 4.77 18.01 -12.50
C ARG A 63 4.52 17.19 -13.78
N PRO A 64 5.51 16.74 -14.61
CA PRO A 64 5.21 15.95 -15.80
C PRO A 64 4.59 14.57 -15.48
N ARG A 65 3.45 14.27 -16.10
CA ARG A 65 2.74 12.98 -15.97
C ARG A 65 3.50 11.80 -16.59
N LYS A 66 4.36 12.07 -17.58
CA LYS A 66 5.24 11.10 -18.24
C LYS A 66 6.67 11.66 -18.25
N THR A 67 7.61 10.90 -17.69
CA THR A 67 9.04 11.12 -17.87
C THR A 67 9.64 9.74 -18.14
N SER A 68 10.02 9.48 -19.38
CA SER A 68 10.59 8.21 -19.85
C SER A 68 12.11 8.16 -19.76
N ALA A 69 12.73 9.14 -19.11
CA ALA A 69 14.17 9.42 -19.22
C ALA A 69 14.95 9.33 -17.91
N SER A 70 14.39 8.79 -16.82
CA SER A 70 15.11 8.72 -15.55
C SER A 70 14.63 7.57 -14.66
N TYR A 71 15.44 7.25 -13.65
CA TYR A 71 15.13 6.23 -12.65
C TYR A 71 13.85 6.57 -11.89
N ASN A 72 13.09 5.53 -11.52
CA ASN A 72 11.95 5.67 -10.62
C ASN A 72 12.45 5.91 -9.19
N LEU A 73 12.83 7.15 -8.89
CA LEU A 73 13.30 7.55 -7.56
C LEU A 73 12.24 7.28 -6.47
N THR A 74 10.95 7.46 -6.77
CA THR A 74 9.89 7.12 -5.82
C THR A 74 9.98 5.65 -5.40
N GLY A 75 10.14 4.75 -6.38
CA GLY A 75 10.30 3.32 -6.12
C GLY A 75 11.62 2.94 -5.44
N LEU A 76 12.64 3.81 -5.50
CA LEU A 76 13.92 3.60 -4.81
C LEU A 76 13.81 3.92 -3.31
N PHE A 77 13.07 4.98 -2.95
CA PHE A 77 12.86 5.36 -1.55
C PHE A 77 11.79 4.52 -0.85
N VAL A 78 10.77 4.04 -1.58
CA VAL A 78 9.80 3.10 -1.04
C VAL A 78 10.49 1.76 -0.79
N GLY A 79 10.45 1.26 0.45
CA GLY A 79 11.16 0.03 0.83
C GLY A 79 12.64 0.23 1.19
N SER A 80 13.12 1.47 1.28
CA SER A 80 14.52 1.78 1.65
C SER A 80 14.84 1.59 3.14
N GLU A 81 13.84 1.31 3.97
CA GLU A 81 13.95 1.19 5.44
C GLU A 81 14.58 2.43 6.11
N GLY A 82 14.57 3.59 5.42
CA GLY A 82 15.16 4.85 5.92
C GLY A 82 16.67 4.97 5.69
N THR A 83 17.28 4.06 4.95
CA THR A 83 18.74 4.07 4.68
C THR A 83 19.18 5.15 3.69
N LEU A 84 18.28 5.55 2.78
CA LEU A 84 18.59 6.49 1.70
C LEU A 84 18.26 7.94 2.04
N GLY A 85 17.53 8.18 3.13
CA GLY A 85 17.08 9.51 3.55
C GLY A 85 15.79 9.46 4.35
N ILE A 86 15.38 10.62 4.87
CA ILE A 86 14.19 10.76 5.72
C ILE A 86 13.03 11.30 4.89
N VAL A 87 11.93 10.55 4.82
CA VAL A 87 10.70 10.99 4.16
C VAL A 87 9.99 12.03 5.03
N THR A 88 9.85 13.25 4.53
CA THR A 88 9.21 14.36 5.24
C THR A 88 7.78 14.63 4.77
N GLU A 89 7.50 14.40 3.49
CA GLU A 89 6.16 14.54 2.91
C GLU A 89 5.88 13.40 1.93
N ALA A 90 4.63 12.92 1.89
CA ALA A 90 4.20 11.91 0.94
C ALA A 90 2.88 12.34 0.27
N THR A 91 2.85 12.27 -1.06
CA THR A 91 1.61 12.40 -1.84
C THR A 91 1.11 11.01 -2.18
N LEU A 92 -0.07 10.65 -1.67
CA LEU A 92 -0.66 9.33 -1.85
C LEU A 92 -1.90 9.42 -2.74
N LYS A 93 -2.14 8.39 -3.55
CA LYS A 93 -3.47 8.17 -4.14
C LYS A 93 -4.39 7.61 -3.06
N LEU A 94 -5.69 7.87 -3.16
CA LEU A 94 -6.69 7.30 -2.27
C LEU A 94 -7.66 6.41 -3.06
N ALA A 95 -8.21 5.39 -2.41
CA ALA A 95 -9.24 4.53 -2.97
C ALA A 95 -10.62 5.03 -2.54
N ILE A 96 -11.65 4.71 -3.33
CA ILE A 96 -13.05 5.00 -2.99
C ILE A 96 -13.53 3.95 -1.99
N ILE A 97 -14.22 4.38 -0.94
CA ILE A 97 -14.83 3.46 0.03
C ILE A 97 -15.91 2.64 -0.71
N PRO A 98 -15.82 1.29 -0.73
CA PRO A 98 -16.79 0.47 -1.44
C PRO A 98 -18.17 0.56 -0.76
N GLU A 99 -19.22 0.79 -1.54
CA GLU A 99 -20.61 0.87 -1.05
C GLU A 99 -21.12 -0.47 -0.50
N LYS A 100 -20.59 -1.59 -1.01
CA LYS A 100 -20.97 -2.94 -0.61
C LYS A 100 -19.73 -3.77 -0.29
N LEU A 101 -19.69 -4.30 0.92
CA LEU A 101 -18.70 -5.27 1.40
C LEU A 101 -19.45 -6.54 1.79
N SER A 102 -19.07 -7.68 1.21
CA SER A 102 -19.56 -9.00 1.62
C SER A 102 -18.38 -9.81 2.16
N VAL A 103 -18.54 -10.32 3.36
CA VAL A 103 -17.55 -11.18 4.03
C VAL A 103 -18.13 -12.58 4.11
N ALA A 104 -17.34 -13.58 3.70
CA ALA A 104 -17.71 -14.98 3.78
C ALA A 104 -16.59 -15.74 4.51
N THR A 105 -16.98 -16.65 5.41
CA THR A 105 -16.08 -17.53 6.16
C THR A 105 -16.41 -18.97 5.81
N ALA A 106 -15.41 -19.75 5.41
CA ALA A 106 -15.57 -21.17 5.11
C ALA A 106 -14.62 -21.98 6.01
N PRO A 107 -15.13 -22.89 6.85
CA PRO A 107 -14.28 -23.78 7.63
C PRO A 107 -13.68 -24.87 6.72
N PHE A 108 -12.41 -25.20 6.96
CA PHE A 108 -11.69 -26.27 6.27
C PHE A 108 -11.04 -27.19 7.28
N SER A 109 -10.94 -28.47 6.95
CA SER A 109 -10.41 -29.50 7.87
C SER A 109 -8.89 -29.58 7.82
N THR A 110 -8.27 -29.13 6.71
CA THR A 110 -6.82 -29.14 6.54
C THR A 110 -6.30 -27.84 5.93
N VAL A 111 -5.06 -27.48 6.28
CA VAL A 111 -4.36 -26.33 5.69
C VAL A 111 -4.19 -26.49 4.16
N LYS A 112 -4.07 -27.72 3.68
CA LYS A 112 -3.95 -28.03 2.26
C LYS A 112 -5.22 -27.65 1.48
N GLU A 113 -6.40 -27.97 2.01
CA GLU A 113 -7.68 -27.59 1.39
C GLU A 113 -7.82 -26.07 1.27
N VAL A 114 -7.42 -25.32 2.30
CA VAL A 114 -7.40 -23.85 2.28
C VAL A 114 -6.52 -23.33 1.16
N ALA A 115 -5.30 -23.86 1.04
CA ALA A 115 -4.34 -23.44 0.02
C ALA A 115 -4.85 -23.72 -1.40
N ASP A 116 -5.42 -24.91 -1.63
CA ASP A 116 -5.96 -25.30 -2.94
C ASP A 116 -7.14 -24.42 -3.37
N VAL A 117 -8.04 -24.09 -2.45
CA VAL A 117 -9.18 -23.19 -2.71
C VAL A 117 -8.70 -21.76 -2.97
N ALA A 118 -7.80 -21.23 -2.13
CA ALA A 118 -7.23 -19.90 -2.33
C ALA A 118 -6.55 -19.78 -3.70
N PHE A 119 -5.80 -20.81 -4.11
CA PHE A 119 -5.14 -20.85 -5.42
C PHE A 119 -6.14 -20.87 -6.59
N LYS A 120 -7.21 -21.67 -6.50
CA LYS A 120 -8.28 -21.70 -7.52
C LYS A 120 -8.98 -20.35 -7.64
N LEU A 121 -9.31 -19.71 -6.53
CA LEU A 121 -9.97 -18.41 -6.52
C LEU A 121 -9.10 -17.31 -7.12
N MET A 122 -7.81 -17.28 -6.78
CA MET A 122 -6.85 -16.35 -7.39
C MET A 122 -6.75 -16.57 -8.91
N ARG A 123 -6.70 -17.82 -9.37
CA ARG A 123 -6.67 -18.15 -10.82
C ARG A 123 -7.91 -17.73 -11.58
N GLN A 124 -9.08 -17.73 -10.93
CA GLN A 124 -10.33 -17.28 -11.54
C GLN A 124 -10.43 -15.75 -11.64
N GLY A 125 -9.45 -15.00 -11.11
CA GLY A 125 -9.42 -13.55 -11.21
C GLY A 125 -10.47 -12.84 -10.36
N VAL A 126 -11.05 -13.53 -9.36
CA VAL A 126 -12.04 -12.93 -8.48
C VAL A 126 -11.33 -11.92 -7.56
N PRO A 127 -11.72 -10.64 -7.55
CA PRO A 127 -11.07 -9.62 -6.73
C PRO A 127 -11.47 -9.81 -5.26
N LEU A 128 -10.76 -10.67 -4.54
CA LEU A 128 -10.99 -10.98 -3.13
C LEU A 128 -9.97 -10.26 -2.25
N ALA A 129 -10.34 -10.03 -1.00
CA ALA A 129 -9.37 -9.80 0.07
C ALA A 129 -9.44 -11.05 0.95
N ILE A 130 -8.32 -11.75 1.12
CA ILE A 130 -8.25 -12.98 1.90
C ILE A 130 -7.58 -12.65 3.23
N GLY A 131 -8.25 -13.01 4.32
CA GLY A 131 -7.71 -12.99 5.67
C GLY A 131 -7.94 -14.33 6.33
N THR A 132 -6.92 -14.89 6.99
CA THR A 132 -7.07 -16.05 7.86
C THR A 132 -7.35 -15.56 9.27
N TYR A 133 -8.51 -15.92 9.82
CA TYR A 133 -8.80 -15.74 11.24
C TYR A 133 -8.49 -17.06 11.95
N GLY A 134 -7.55 -17.03 12.89
CA GLY A 134 -7.21 -18.14 13.77
C GLY A 134 -7.93 -18.03 15.11
#